data_AF-A0A536VI26-F1
#
_entry.id   AF-A0A536VI26-F1
#
_cell.length_a   1.000
_cell.length_b   1.000
_cell.length_c   1.000
_cell.angle_alpha   90.00
_cell.angle_beta   90.00
_cell.angle_gamma   90.00
#
_symmetry.space_group_name_H-M   'P 1'
#
loop_
_entity.id
_entity.type
_entity.pdbx_description
1 polymer ?
#
loop_
_entity_poly.entity_id
_entity_poly.type
_entity_poly.pdbx_seq_one_letter_code
_entity_poly.pdbx_strand_id
1 'polypeptide(L)'
;MRTFIASILIVLISGCATQADRTAQVQREVDEMIATYGPACDKLGYKSATDPWRDCVLRLNARDNLARYSTTPTTTTCFGHRGFFHCTSL
;
A
#
# COMPACT_ATOMS: atom_id res chain seq x y z
N MET A 1 28.27 -24.77 22.12
CA MET A 1 26.83 -24.79 22.49
C MET A 1 26.32 -23.41 22.97
N ARG A 2 27.05 -22.66 23.81
CA ARG A 2 26.65 -21.29 24.24
C ARG A 2 26.52 -20.25 23.12
N THR A 3 27.31 -20.37 22.05
CA THR A 3 27.29 -19.44 20.91
C THR A 3 26.05 -19.60 20.03
N PHE A 4 25.55 -20.83 19.85
CA PHE A 4 24.33 -21.09 19.06
C PHE A 4 23.06 -20.53 19.70
N ILE A 5 23.00 -20.51 21.05
CA ILE A 5 21.86 -19.94 21.79
C ILE A 5 21.80 -18.41 21.61
N ALA A 6 22.96 -17.74 21.55
CA ALA A 6 23.02 -16.31 21.31
C ALA A 6 22.54 -15.91 19.91
N SER A 7 22.83 -16.72 18.89
CA SER A 7 22.38 -16.46 17.52
C SER A 7 20.86 -16.59 17.33
N ILE A 8 20.23 -17.55 18.02
CA ILE A 8 18.77 -17.75 17.96
C ILE A 8 18.02 -16.57 18.59
N LEU A 9 18.56 -16.01 19.68
CA LEU A 9 17.99 -14.84 20.35
C LEU A 9 17.94 -13.60 19.44
N ILE A 10 18.95 -13.37 18.60
CA ILE A 10 19.00 -12.19 17.72
C ILE A 10 17.94 -12.28 16.60
N VAL A 11 17.68 -13.48 16.06
CA VAL A 11 16.68 -13.70 15.01
C VAL A 11 15.25 -13.52 15.53
N LEU A 12 15.00 -13.83 16.80
CA LEU A 12 13.67 -13.65 17.41
C LEU A 12 13.32 -12.17 17.63
N ILE A 13 14.32 -11.30 17.84
CA ILE A 13 14.08 -9.87 18.12
C ILE A 13 13.82 -9.08 16.82
N SER A 14 14.38 -9.50 15.68
CA SER A 14 14.14 -8.81 14.39
C SER A 14 12.71 -9.00 13.87
N GLY A 15 12.06 -10.13 14.16
CA GLY A 15 10.68 -10.40 13.74
C GLY A 15 9.62 -9.55 14.45
N CYS A 16 9.86 -9.12 15.70
CA CYS A 16 8.95 -8.24 16.43
C CYS A 16 9.03 -6.78 15.95
N ALA A 17 10.22 -6.28 15.59
CA ALA A 17 10.38 -4.92 15.08
C ALA A 17 9.63 -4.72 13.75
N THR A 18 9.65 -5.72 12.86
CA THR A 18 8.99 -5.63 11.55
C THR A 18 7.47 -5.47 11.62
N GLN A 19 6.80 -5.99 12.66
CA GLN A 19 5.35 -5.84 12.81
C GLN A 19 4.96 -4.44 13.31
N ALA A 20 5.75 -3.87 14.22
CA ALA A 20 5.53 -2.52 14.73
C ALA A 20 5.61 -1.49 13.59
N ASP A 21 6.60 -1.64 12.70
CA ASP A 21 6.78 -0.77 11.54
C ASP A 21 5.61 -0.85 10.55
N ARG A 22 5.13 -2.08 10.26
CA ARG A 22 3.95 -2.26 9.38
C ARG A 22 2.70 -1.62 9.97
N THR A 23 2.50 -1.73 11.28
CA THR A 23 1.32 -1.17 11.93
C THR A 23 1.35 0.36 11.85
N ALA A 24 2.52 0.97 12.08
CA ALA A 24 2.71 2.42 11.94
C ALA A 24 2.50 2.90 10.50
N GLN A 25 2.91 2.12 9.50
CA GLN A 25 2.69 2.44 8.09
C GLN A 25 1.20 2.44 7.72
N VAL A 26 0.47 1.40 8.13
CA VAL A 26 -0.97 1.30 7.83
C VAL A 26 -1.78 2.42 8.48
N GLN A 27 -1.42 2.83 9.71
CA GLN A 27 -2.09 3.96 10.36
C GLN A 27 -1.93 5.25 9.56
N ARG A 28 -0.70 5.54 9.08
CA ARG A 28 -0.44 6.72 8.25
C ARG A 28 -1.23 6.71 6.95
N GLU A 29 -1.34 5.54 6.31
CA GLU A 29 -2.12 5.38 5.08
C GLU A 29 -3.61 5.67 5.31
N VAL A 30 -4.16 5.20 6.43
CA VAL A 30 -5.55 5.48 6.82
C VAL A 30 -5.75 6.96 7.12
N ASP A 31 -4.82 7.59 7.86
CA ASP A 31 -4.88 9.01 8.17
C ASP A 31 -4.85 9.86 6.90
N GLU A 32 -4.01 9.50 5.93
CA GLU A 32 -3.94 10.15 4.61
C GLU A 32 -5.24 10.00 3.82
N MET A 33 -5.81 8.79 3.78
CA MET A 33 -7.11 8.54 3.13
C MET A 33 -8.22 9.39 3.77
N ILE A 34 -8.27 9.45 5.10
CA ILE A 34 -9.27 10.25 5.83
C ILE A 34 -9.08 11.73 5.53
N ALA A 35 -7.84 12.24 5.58
CA ALA A 35 -7.55 13.64 5.29
C ALA A 35 -7.91 14.03 3.85
N THR A 36 -7.69 13.12 2.90
CA THR A 36 -7.92 13.36 1.46
C THR A 36 -9.40 13.22 1.08
N TYR A 37 -10.06 12.13 1.47
CA TYR A 37 -11.40 11.79 1.00
C TYR A 37 -12.51 12.05 2.02
N GLY A 38 -12.18 12.15 3.31
CA GLY A 38 -13.14 12.42 4.39
C GLY A 38 -14.01 13.65 4.13
N PRO A 39 -13.44 14.82 3.77
CA PRO A 39 -14.22 16.02 3.49
C PRO A 39 -15.20 15.87 2.32
N ALA A 40 -14.89 15.02 1.33
CA ALA A 40 -15.81 14.73 0.24
C ALA A 40 -16.99 13.89 0.74
N CYS A 41 -16.73 12.90 1.58
CA CYS A 41 -17.77 12.09 2.21
C CYS A 41 -18.66 12.89 3.17
N ASP A 42 -18.08 13.84 3.91
CA ASP A 42 -18.85 14.77 4.76
C ASP A 42 -19.79 15.64 3.89
N LYS A 43 -19.29 16.16 2.76
CA LYS A 43 -20.11 16.92 1.80
C LYS A 43 -21.21 16.09 1.14
N LEU A 44 -21.01 14.78 1.00
CA LEU A 44 -22.03 13.84 0.52
C LEU A 44 -23.09 13.50 1.59
N GLY A 45 -22.95 14.03 2.81
CA GLY A 45 -23.91 13.86 3.89
C GLY A 45 -23.67 12.64 4.77
N TYR A 46 -22.54 11.95 4.61
CA TYR A 46 -22.16 10.87 5.51
C TYR A 46 -21.69 11.44 6.85
N LYS A 47 -22.19 10.88 7.95
CA LYS A 47 -21.73 11.27 9.29
C LYS A 47 -20.34 10.71 9.55
N SER A 48 -19.38 11.58 9.88
CA SER A 48 -18.00 11.19 10.14
C SER A 48 -17.89 10.10 11.23
N ALA A 49 -16.87 9.25 11.12
CA ALA A 49 -16.62 8.12 12.03
C ALA A 49 -17.74 7.05 12.09
N THR A 50 -18.66 7.02 11.13
CA THR A 50 -19.61 5.93 10.93
C THR A 50 -19.13 4.96 9.86
N ASP A 51 -19.64 3.72 9.86
CA ASP A 51 -19.25 2.73 8.84
C ASP A 51 -19.61 3.17 7.41
N PRO A 52 -20.78 3.76 7.13
CA PRO A 52 -21.08 4.32 5.82
C PRO A 52 -20.09 5.39 5.35
N TRP A 53 -19.58 6.20 6.28
CA TRP A 53 -18.56 7.21 5.98
C TRP A 53 -17.20 6.58 5.68
N ARG A 54 -16.77 5.58 6.46
CA ARG A 54 -15.52 4.83 6.22
C ARG A 54 -15.55 4.14 4.86
N ASP A 55 -16.67 3.52 4.53
CA ASP A 55 -16.89 2.87 3.24
C ASP A 55 -16.89 3.87 2.07
N CYS A 56 -17.44 5.08 2.27
CA CYS A 56 -17.29 6.18 1.31
C CYS A 56 -15.81 6.53 1.05
N VAL A 57 -15.02 6.73 2.12
CA VAL A 57 -13.58 7.03 2.03
C VAL A 57 -12.84 5.94 1.25
N LEU A 58 -13.06 4.66 1.61
CA LEU A 58 -12.43 3.52 0.95
C LEU A 58 -12.80 3.43 -0.54
N ARG A 59 -14.08 3.65 -0.90
CA ARG A 59 -14.50 3.64 -2.31
C ARG A 59 -13.89 4.77 -3.12
N LEU A 60 -13.79 5.97 -2.57
CA LEU A 60 -13.17 7.10 -3.26
C LEU A 60 -11.68 6.83 -3.50
N ASN A 61 -10.98 6.32 -2.49
CA ASN A 61 -9.60 5.89 -2.63
C ASN A 61 -9.42 4.79 -3.69
N ALA A 62 -10.30 3.78 -3.69
CA ALA A 62 -10.24 2.71 -4.68
C ALA A 62 -10.45 3.23 -6.10
N ARG A 63 -11.41 4.15 -6.30
CA ARG A 63 -11.64 4.78 -7.61
C ARG A 63 -10.44 5.58 -8.10
N ASP A 64 -9.82 6.37 -7.23
CA ASP A 64 -8.63 7.16 -7.56
C ASP A 64 -7.43 6.27 -7.91
N ASN A 65 -7.19 5.20 -7.15
CA ASN A 65 -6.15 4.22 -7.47
C ASN A 65 -6.38 3.53 -8.82
N LEU A 66 -7.63 3.14 -9.11
CA LEU A 66 -7.98 2.58 -10.42
C LEU A 66 -7.77 3.59 -11.54
N ALA A 67 -8.16 4.85 -11.34
CA ALA A 67 -7.93 5.92 -12.30
C ALA A 67 -6.44 6.07 -12.59
N ARG A 68 -5.60 6.18 -11.55
CA ARG A 68 -4.14 6.25 -11.69
C ARG A 68 -3.57 5.07 -12.44
N TYR A 69 -3.97 3.85 -12.09
CA TYR A 69 -3.52 2.64 -12.76
C TYR A 69 -3.93 2.63 -14.24
N SER A 70 -5.16 3.01 -14.55
CA SER A 70 -5.66 3.08 -15.93
C SER A 70 -4.94 4.11 -16.80
N THR A 71 -4.48 5.22 -16.19
CA THR A 71 -3.78 6.30 -16.89
C THR A 71 -2.27 6.13 -16.93
N THR A 72 -1.72 5.16 -16.21
CA THR A 72 -0.27 4.92 -16.21
C THR A 72 0.10 4.28 -17.55
N PRO A 73 0.89 4.94 -18.41
CA PRO A 73 1.29 4.36 -19.68
C PRO A 73 2.19 3.14 -19.41
N THR A 74 1.68 1.95 -19.69
CA THR A 74 2.50 0.73 -19.70
C THR A 74 3.48 0.83 -20.85
N THR A 75 4.71 1.24 -20.55
CA THR A 75 5.78 1.28 -21.54
C THR A 75 6.40 -0.11 -21.62
N THR A 76 6.06 -0.84 -22.67
CA THR A 76 6.73 -2.11 -22.97
C THR A 76 8.06 -1.79 -23.61
N THR A 77 9.14 -1.97 -22.85
CA THR A 77 10.49 -1.85 -23.38
C THR A 77 10.95 -3.24 -23.83
N CYS A 78 11.35 -3.35 -25.09
CA CYS A 78 11.88 -4.59 -25.65
C CYS A 78 13.33 -4.36 -26.08
N PHE A 79 14.24 -5.16 -25.53
CA PHE A 79 15.64 -5.16 -25.92
C PHE A 79 15.98 -6.50 -26.56
N GLY A 80 16.61 -6.47 -27.74
CA GLY A 80 17.00 -7.70 -28.44
C GLY A 80 17.27 -7.56 -29.93
N HIS A 81 17.73 -8.65 -30.53
CA HIS A 81 17.99 -8.82 -31.97
C HIS A 81 17.24 -10.04 -32.50
N ARG A 82 17.04 -10.11 -33.82
CA ARG A 82 16.16 -11.07 -34.52
C ARG A 82 16.19 -12.48 -33.89
N GLY A 83 15.07 -12.88 -33.28
CA GLY A 83 14.89 -14.20 -32.64
C GLY A 83 14.95 -14.21 -31.10
N PHE A 84 15.48 -13.16 -30.47
CA PHE A 84 15.54 -13.03 -29.01
C PHE A 84 15.19 -11.61 -28.61
N PHE A 85 13.94 -11.39 -28.18
CA PHE A 85 13.50 -10.15 -27.55
C PHE A 85 13.16 -10.43 -26.09
N HIS A 86 13.73 -9.65 -25.18
CA HIS A 86 13.27 -9.57 -23.81
C HIS A 86 12.42 -8.30 -23.68
N CYS A 87 11.13 -8.49 -23.49
CA CYS A 87 10.19 -7.41 -23.26
C CYS A 87 9.81 -7.36 -21.78
N THR A 88 9.88 -6.18 -21.19
CA THR A 88 9.40 -5.89 -19.84
C THR A 88 8.42 -4.74 -19.91
N SER A 89 7.24 -4.94 -19.33
CA SER A 89 6.26 -3.90 -19.07
C SER A 89 6.44 -3.36 -17.66
N LEU A 90 6.59 -2.04 -17.52
CA LEU A 90 6.50 -1.31 -16.25
C LEU A 90 5.06 -0.84 -16.00
#